data_AF-A0A497LZ00-F1
#
_entry.id   AF-A0A497LZ00-F1
#
_cell.length_a   1.000
_cell.length_b   1.000
_cell.length_c   1.000
_cell.angle_alpha   90.00
_cell.angle_beta   90.00
_cell.angle_gamma   90.00
#
_symmetry.space_group_name_H-M   'P 1'
#
loop_
_entity.id
_entity.type
_entity.pdbx_description
1 polymer ?
#
loop_
_entity_poly.entity_id
_entity_poly.type
_entity_poly.pdbx_seq_one_letter_code
_entity_poly.pdbx_strand_id
1 'polypeptide(L)'
;MERIDFIPKNEKGLFYIFSRFHEKFGFEKIISFQQWPDLIAKRKGETVRVELEFKLSDFLRHHYRITQPVVIGCWKRVNGGWILQVGNDIVDEMPDPKHIIWLNKNDNALYLKSLGDKKVDVVICWIKDIELSKFIDDKVEVIELSRLINTERLAMELADKVE
;
A
#
# COMPACT_ATOMS: atom_id res chain seq x y z
N MET A 1 27.64 -7.81 -3.33
CA MET A 1 26.64 -7.26 -2.39
C MET A 1 26.55 -8.18 -1.17
N GLU A 2 26.50 -7.67 0.07
CA GLU A 2 26.14 -8.54 1.22
C GLU A 2 24.81 -9.24 0.94
N ARG A 3 24.81 -10.57 1.10
CA ARG A 3 23.65 -11.42 0.85
C ARG A 3 22.55 -11.11 1.86
N ILE A 4 21.35 -10.75 1.38
CA ILE A 4 20.18 -10.55 2.24
C ILE A 4 19.52 -11.92 2.43
N ASP A 5 19.92 -12.65 3.46
CA ASP A 5 19.35 -13.97 3.81
C ASP A 5 18.11 -13.88 4.73
N PHE A 6 17.76 -12.67 5.16
CA PHE A 6 16.60 -12.44 6.01
C PHE A 6 15.33 -12.28 5.17
N ILE A 7 14.36 -13.18 5.38
CA ILE A 7 13.03 -13.09 4.79
C ILE A 7 12.08 -12.49 5.83
N PRO A 8 11.48 -11.32 5.59
CA PRO A 8 10.55 -10.71 6.51
C PRO A 8 9.25 -11.53 6.52
N LYS A 9 8.61 -11.57 7.69
CA LYS A 9 7.32 -12.26 7.89
C LYS A 9 6.17 -11.29 8.16
N ASN A 10 6.48 -10.00 8.24
CA ASN A 10 5.58 -8.91 8.58
C ASN A 10 6.22 -7.56 8.22
N GLU A 11 5.49 -6.47 8.44
CA GLU A 11 5.92 -5.09 8.20
C GLU A 11 7.18 -4.72 8.98
N LYS A 12 7.32 -5.13 10.24
CA LYS A 12 8.54 -4.84 11.05
C LYS A 12 9.79 -5.44 10.42
N GLY A 13 9.69 -6.64 9.86
CA GLY A 13 10.78 -7.27 9.12
C GLY A 13 11.11 -6.51 7.84
N LEU A 14 10.08 -6.08 7.09
CA LEU A 14 10.25 -5.26 5.88
C LEU A 14 10.94 -3.93 6.23
N PHE A 15 10.50 -3.28 7.30
CA PHE A 15 11.06 -2.04 7.82
C PHE A 15 12.54 -2.18 8.16
N TYR A 16 12.93 -3.29 8.81
CA TYR A 16 14.32 -3.60 9.11
C TYR A 16 15.17 -3.72 7.83
N ILE A 17 14.70 -4.49 6.84
CA ILE A 17 15.41 -4.66 5.55
C ILE A 17 15.56 -3.33 4.85
N PHE A 18 14.45 -2.58 4.70
CA PHE A 18 14.47 -1.31 4.01
C PHE A 18 15.40 -0.33 4.72
N SER A 19 15.29 -0.18 6.04
CA SER A 19 16.16 0.71 6.82
C SER A 19 17.65 0.42 6.60
N ARG A 20 18.02 -0.87 6.58
CA ARG A 20 19.41 -1.30 6.42
C ARG A 20 19.94 -1.20 4.99
N PHE A 21 19.08 -1.31 3.98
CA PHE A 21 19.50 -1.47 2.58
C PHE A 21 18.86 -0.47 1.60
N HIS A 22 18.18 0.57 2.07
CA HIS A 22 17.47 1.55 1.24
C HIS A 22 18.30 2.14 0.10
N GLU A 23 19.59 2.42 0.32
CA GLU A 23 20.52 2.91 -0.70
C GLU A 23 20.64 1.97 -1.90
N LYS A 24 20.66 0.66 -1.66
CA LYS A 24 20.71 -0.36 -2.72
C LYS A 24 19.42 -0.38 -3.54
N PHE A 25 18.30 -0.02 -2.91
CA PHE A 25 17.00 0.10 -3.58
C PHE A 25 16.79 1.46 -4.25
N GLY A 26 17.85 2.28 -4.32
CA GLY A 26 17.84 3.58 -5.01
C GLY A 26 17.29 4.74 -4.17
N PHE A 27 17.25 4.61 -2.85
CA PHE A 27 16.89 5.70 -1.94
C PHE A 27 18.18 6.22 -1.29
N GLU A 28 18.61 7.45 -1.60
CA GLU A 28 19.92 7.93 -1.15
C GLU A 28 20.01 8.13 0.37
N LYS A 29 18.87 8.39 1.03
CA LYS A 29 18.85 8.62 2.48
C LYS A 29 17.43 8.50 3.04
N ILE A 30 17.27 7.89 4.21
CA ILE A 30 16.09 8.08 5.05
C ILE A 30 16.22 9.40 5.82
N ILE A 31 15.28 10.32 5.60
CA ILE A 31 15.27 11.65 6.21
C ILE A 31 14.64 11.60 7.59
N SER A 32 13.48 10.96 7.73
CA SER A 32 12.77 10.84 9.00
C SER A 32 11.78 9.68 8.99
N PHE A 33 11.53 9.11 10.17
CA PHE A 33 10.40 8.22 10.43
C PHE A 33 9.26 9.02 11.07
N GLN A 34 8.01 8.67 10.78
CA GLN A 34 6.83 9.37 11.30
C GLN A 34 5.63 8.42 11.37
N GLN A 35 4.50 8.90 11.89
CA GLN A 35 3.30 8.05 12.04
C GLN A 35 2.58 7.79 10.71
N TRP A 36 2.59 8.75 9.79
CA TRP A 36 1.98 8.62 8.47
C TRP A 36 2.56 9.66 7.49
N PRO A 37 2.97 9.23 6.29
CA PRO A 37 3.34 7.85 5.93
C PRO A 37 4.58 7.40 6.70
N ASP A 38 4.90 6.10 6.75
CA ASP A 38 5.95 5.55 7.63
C ASP A 38 7.28 6.33 7.64
N LEU A 39 7.72 6.81 6.48
CA LEU A 39 8.96 7.58 6.38
C LEU A 39 9.00 8.59 5.23
N ILE A 40 9.92 9.54 5.38
CA ILE A 40 10.36 10.45 4.33
C ILE A 40 11.76 10.03 3.91
N ALA A 41 12.00 9.93 2.61
CA ALA A 41 13.30 9.58 2.04
C ALA A 41 13.70 10.51 0.89
N LYS A 42 15.00 10.50 0.57
CA LYS A 42 15.52 11.06 -0.66
C LYS A 42 15.62 9.95 -1.71
N ARG A 43 15.09 10.19 -2.91
CA ARG A 43 15.20 9.29 -4.06
C ARG A 43 15.31 10.10 -5.34
N LYS A 44 16.35 9.83 -6.15
CA LYS A 44 16.66 10.55 -7.39
C LYS A 44 16.76 12.06 -7.19
N GLY A 45 17.28 12.48 -6.03
CA GLY A 45 17.40 13.89 -5.67
C GLY A 45 16.12 14.52 -5.10
N GLU A 46 14.97 13.87 -5.18
CA GLU A 46 13.68 14.37 -4.69
C GLU A 46 13.34 13.83 -3.30
N THR A 47 12.51 14.56 -2.56
CA THR A 47 11.92 14.09 -1.31
C THR A 47 10.64 13.33 -1.59
N VAL A 48 10.58 12.07 -1.18
CA VAL A 48 9.44 11.18 -1.37
C VAL A 48 8.88 10.70 -0.04
N ARG A 49 7.57 10.57 0.02
CA ARG A 49 6.81 9.95 1.11
C ARG A 49 6.62 8.47 0.83
N VAL A 50 7.06 7.65 1.76
CA VAL A 50 7.11 6.20 1.58
C VAL A 50 6.28 5.53 2.64
N GLU A 51 5.42 4.61 2.20
CA GLU A 51 4.70 3.68 3.05
C GLU A 51 5.27 2.26 2.88
N LEU A 52 5.42 1.52 3.98
CA LEU A 52 5.97 0.18 4.04
C LEU A 52 4.89 -0.83 4.44
N GLU A 53 4.53 -1.73 3.53
CA GLU A 53 3.42 -2.65 3.75
C GLU A 53 3.84 -4.09 3.46
N PHE A 54 3.50 -5.05 4.32
CA PHE A 54 3.94 -6.43 4.04
C PHE A 54 3.26 -6.97 2.78
N LYS A 55 1.95 -6.78 2.65
CA LYS A 55 1.20 -7.02 1.42
C LYS A 55 0.65 -5.70 0.88
N LEU A 56 0.63 -5.56 -0.43
CA LEU A 56 0.07 -4.36 -1.05
C LEU A 56 -1.43 -4.17 -0.79
N SER A 57 -2.18 -5.25 -0.61
CA SER A 57 -3.59 -5.17 -0.20
C SER A 57 -3.80 -4.58 1.20
N ASP A 58 -2.79 -4.67 2.07
CA ASP A 58 -2.84 -4.08 3.41
C ASP A 58 -2.82 -2.54 3.31
N PHE A 59 -2.00 -1.96 2.43
CA PHE A 59 -2.03 -0.53 2.08
C PHE A 59 -3.43 -0.03 1.72
N LEU A 60 -4.09 -0.75 0.79
CA LEU A 60 -5.44 -0.41 0.33
C LEU A 60 -6.43 -0.43 1.50
N ARG A 61 -6.35 -1.47 2.33
CA ARG A 61 -7.27 -1.68 3.47
C ARG A 61 -7.02 -0.72 4.63
N HIS A 62 -5.77 -0.32 4.89
CA HIS A 62 -5.43 0.57 5.98
C HIS A 62 -5.82 2.01 5.67
N HIS A 63 -5.63 2.45 4.42
CA HIS A 63 -5.66 3.88 4.11
C HIS A 63 -6.87 4.31 3.28
N TYR A 64 -7.37 3.44 2.39
CA TYR A 64 -8.51 3.78 1.53
C TYR A 64 -9.84 3.30 2.10
N ARG A 65 -9.84 2.28 2.98
CA ARG A 65 -11.06 1.79 3.59
C ARG A 65 -11.63 2.81 4.58
N ILE A 66 -12.89 3.17 4.39
CA ILE A 66 -13.60 4.16 5.20
C ILE A 66 -14.41 3.46 6.29
N THR A 67 -14.98 2.29 5.98
CA THR A 67 -15.91 1.59 6.86
C THR A 67 -15.33 0.25 7.29
N GLN A 68 -15.57 -0.13 8.54
CA GLN A 68 -15.42 -1.50 9.02
C GLN A 68 -16.82 -2.00 9.40
N PRO A 69 -17.48 -2.83 8.58
CA PRO A 69 -18.85 -3.26 8.87
C PRO A 69 -18.88 -3.99 10.22
N VAL A 70 -19.57 -3.41 11.21
CA VAL A 70 -19.75 -4.00 12.54
C VAL A 70 -20.89 -5.02 12.53
N VAL A 71 -21.80 -4.89 11.56
CA VAL A 71 -22.98 -5.74 11.37
C VAL A 71 -23.02 -6.30 9.96
N ILE A 72 -23.60 -7.50 9.82
CA ILE A 72 -23.78 -8.13 8.52
C ILE A 72 -24.99 -7.47 7.84
N GLY A 73 -24.72 -6.56 6.90
CA GLY A 73 -25.71 -5.86 6.09
C GLY A 73 -25.23 -5.66 4.65
N CYS A 74 -26.05 -5.01 3.82
CA CYS A 74 -25.71 -4.74 2.42
C CYS A 74 -25.60 -3.23 2.18
N TRP A 75 -24.44 -2.77 1.69
CA TRP A 75 -24.30 -1.42 1.18
C TRP A 75 -25.07 -1.24 -0.12
N LYS A 76 -25.86 -0.16 -0.21
CA LYS A 76 -26.61 0.24 -1.40
C LYS A 76 -26.28 1.67 -1.76
N ARG A 77 -26.14 1.93 -3.06
CA ARG A 77 -25.98 3.28 -3.59
C ARG A 77 -27.33 3.98 -3.58
N VAL A 78 -27.36 5.20 -3.04
CA VAL A 78 -28.52 6.09 -3.06
C VAL A 78 -28.12 7.46 -3.63
N ASN A 79 -29.08 8.35 -3.84
CA ASN A 79 -28.77 9.69 -4.32
C ASN A 79 -27.87 10.41 -3.30
N GLY A 80 -26.67 10.82 -3.73
CA GLY A 80 -25.71 11.52 -2.89
C GLY A 80 -24.86 10.68 -1.94
N GLY A 81 -24.98 9.34 -1.94
CA GLY A 81 -24.19 8.51 -1.02
C GLY A 81 -24.45 7.01 -1.05
N TRP A 82 -24.19 6.40 0.11
CA TRP A 82 -24.38 4.98 0.38
C TRP A 82 -25.16 4.79 1.67
N ILE A 83 -25.97 3.74 1.74
CA ILE A 83 -26.65 3.30 2.95
C ILE A 83 -26.29 1.85 3.25
N LEU A 84 -26.10 1.50 4.51
CA LEU A 84 -25.99 0.12 4.97
C LEU A 84 -27.36 -0.35 5.44
N GLN A 85 -27.90 -1.38 4.80
CA GLN A 85 -29.20 -1.94 5.13
C GLN A 85 -29.05 -3.31 5.80
N VAL A 86 -29.74 -3.52 6.93
CA VAL A 86 -29.87 -4.80 7.64
C VAL A 86 -31.35 -5.14 7.72
N GLY A 87 -31.79 -6.17 7.00
CA GLY A 87 -33.22 -6.44 6.85
C GLY A 87 -33.94 -5.27 6.17
N ASN A 88 -34.88 -4.64 6.89
CA ASN A 88 -35.60 -3.45 6.42
C ASN A 88 -35.04 -2.14 6.98
N ASP A 89 -34.08 -2.22 7.90
CA ASP A 89 -33.57 -1.06 8.63
C ASP A 89 -32.32 -0.50 7.96
N ILE A 90 -32.21 0.83 7.93
CA ILE A 90 -30.97 1.54 7.60
C ILE A 90 -30.20 1.71 8.90
N VAL A 91 -28.96 1.20 8.92
CA VAL A 91 -28.13 1.18 10.13
C VAL A 91 -26.89 2.08 10.02
N ASP A 92 -26.53 2.50 8.80
CA ASP A 92 -25.44 3.45 8.55
C ASP A 92 -25.66 4.19 7.23
N GLU A 93 -25.10 5.39 7.13
CA GLU A 93 -25.15 6.25 5.95
C GLU A 93 -23.78 6.90 5.71
N MET A 94 -23.31 6.85 4.46
CA MET A 94 -22.04 7.43 4.05
C MET A 94 -22.25 8.40 2.88
N PRO A 95 -22.12 9.72 3.10
CA PRO A 95 -22.20 10.70 2.04
C PRO A 95 -21.10 10.50 0.99
N ASP A 96 -21.47 10.56 -0.28
CA ASP A 96 -20.54 10.54 -1.42
C ASP A 96 -21.02 11.45 -2.57
N PRO A 97 -21.17 12.77 -2.32
CA PRO A 97 -21.67 13.70 -3.33
C PRO A 97 -20.73 13.85 -4.53
N LYS A 98 -19.45 13.46 -4.38
CA LYS A 98 -18.43 13.57 -5.42
C LYS A 98 -18.16 12.26 -6.16
N HIS A 99 -18.87 11.19 -5.82
CA HIS A 99 -18.70 9.86 -6.42
C HIS A 99 -17.27 9.29 -6.32
N ILE A 100 -16.60 9.59 -5.21
CA ILE A 100 -15.23 9.17 -4.90
C ILE A 100 -15.16 7.93 -4.02
N ILE A 101 -16.31 7.34 -3.65
CA ILE A 101 -16.40 6.12 -2.85
C ILE A 101 -16.87 4.95 -3.71
N TRP A 102 -16.25 3.80 -3.53
CA TRP A 102 -16.64 2.53 -4.14
C TRP A 102 -16.84 1.43 -3.08
N LEU A 103 -17.65 0.42 -3.40
CA LEU A 103 -17.90 -0.72 -2.54
C LEU A 103 -16.99 -1.88 -2.95
N ASN A 104 -16.13 -2.31 -2.03
CA ASN A 104 -15.44 -3.59 -2.15
C ASN A 104 -16.36 -4.71 -1.69
N LYS A 105 -16.78 -5.55 -2.65
CA LYS A 105 -17.72 -6.64 -2.38
C LYS A 105 -17.06 -7.79 -1.62
N ASN A 106 -15.74 -7.91 -1.65
CA ASN A 106 -15.03 -9.03 -1.03
C ASN A 106 -15.05 -8.96 0.49
N ASP A 107 -14.96 -7.74 1.04
CA ASP A 107 -15.00 -7.49 2.49
C ASP A 107 -16.21 -6.64 2.90
N ASN A 108 -17.11 -6.35 1.96
CA ASN A 108 -18.32 -5.55 2.12
C ASN A 108 -18.05 -4.17 2.76
N ALA A 109 -16.93 -3.54 2.42
CA ALA A 109 -16.56 -2.23 2.94
C ALA A 109 -16.49 -1.16 1.84
N LEU A 110 -16.74 0.08 2.24
CA LEU A 110 -16.58 1.25 1.39
C LEU A 110 -15.13 1.74 1.42
N TYR A 111 -14.64 2.12 0.25
CA TYR A 111 -13.28 2.58 0.01
C TYR A 111 -13.29 3.90 -0.75
N LEU A 112 -12.35 4.79 -0.43
CA LEU A 112 -12.01 5.95 -1.25
C LEU A 112 -11.36 5.50 -2.55
N LYS A 113 -11.56 6.27 -3.61
CA LYS A 113 -10.76 6.19 -4.83
C LYS A 113 -9.46 6.99 -4.72
N SER A 114 -9.43 8.04 -3.89
CA SER A 114 -8.25 8.89 -3.72
C SER A 114 -8.16 9.42 -2.28
N LEU A 115 -6.93 9.50 -1.77
CA LEU A 115 -6.58 10.15 -0.49
C LEU A 115 -6.39 11.67 -0.65
N GLY A 116 -6.48 12.20 -1.86
CA GLY A 116 -6.32 13.62 -2.16
C GLY A 116 -4.93 14.13 -1.81
N ASP A 117 -4.85 15.10 -0.90
CA ASP A 117 -3.57 15.72 -0.50
C ASP A 117 -2.76 14.89 0.50
N LYS A 118 -3.36 13.84 1.09
CA LYS A 118 -2.67 12.85 1.95
C LYS A 118 -1.91 11.84 1.09
N LYS A 119 -0.97 12.35 0.32
CA LYS A 119 -0.28 11.58 -0.71
C LYS A 119 0.81 10.70 -0.09
N VAL A 120 0.84 9.46 -0.53
CA VAL A 120 2.00 8.58 -0.50
C VAL A 120 2.57 8.59 -1.91
N ASP A 121 3.86 8.83 -2.04
CA ASP A 121 4.50 8.90 -3.36
C ASP A 121 4.92 7.49 -3.80
N VAL A 122 5.39 6.67 -2.84
CA VAL A 122 5.85 5.30 -3.08
C VAL A 122 5.33 4.36 -1.99
N VAL A 123 4.77 3.21 -2.39
CA VAL A 123 4.53 2.08 -1.50
C VAL A 123 5.59 1.03 -1.77
N ILE A 124 6.33 0.67 -0.73
CA ILE A 124 7.27 -0.44 -0.76
C ILE A 124 6.60 -1.62 -0.08
N CYS A 125 6.46 -2.71 -0.81
CA CYS A 125 5.84 -3.92 -0.28
C CYS A 125 6.72 -5.15 -0.41
N TRP A 126 6.50 -6.13 0.47
CA TRP A 126 7.15 -7.43 0.30
C TRP A 126 6.41 -8.30 -0.71
N ILE A 127 5.08 -8.28 -0.68
CA ILE A 127 4.20 -9.07 -1.56
C ILE A 127 3.29 -8.13 -2.35
N LYS A 128 3.41 -8.14 -3.68
CA LYS A 128 2.46 -7.48 -4.56
C LYS A 128 1.30 -8.42 -4.92
N ASP A 129 0.30 -8.50 -4.06
CA ASP A 129 -0.86 -9.39 -4.21
C ASP A 129 -2.04 -8.76 -4.99
N ILE A 130 -1.97 -7.47 -5.31
CA ILE A 130 -2.98 -6.73 -6.07
C ILE A 130 -2.34 -5.77 -7.08
N GLU A 131 -3.16 -5.25 -7.99
CA GLU A 131 -2.82 -4.12 -8.86
C GLU A 131 -3.58 -2.87 -8.39
N LEU A 132 -2.93 -2.00 -7.62
CA LEU A 132 -3.56 -0.82 -7.00
C LEU A 132 -4.29 0.08 -7.99
N SER A 133 -3.74 0.26 -9.20
CA SER A 133 -4.33 1.10 -10.26
C SER A 133 -5.72 0.66 -10.72
N LYS A 134 -6.18 -0.54 -10.33
CA LYS A 134 -7.55 -1.00 -10.56
C LYS A 134 -8.55 -0.52 -9.50
N PHE A 135 -8.07 -0.01 -8.37
CA PHE A 135 -8.87 0.30 -7.18
C PHE A 135 -8.80 1.77 -6.77
N ILE A 136 -7.69 2.45 -7.07
CA ILE A 136 -7.44 3.83 -6.65
C ILE A 136 -7.06 4.69 -7.87
N ASP A 137 -7.43 5.96 -7.80
CA ASP A 137 -7.13 7.00 -8.79
C ASP A 137 -5.78 7.70 -8.49
N ASP A 138 -5.21 7.47 -7.30
CA ASP A 138 -3.94 8.08 -6.89
C ASP A 138 -2.75 7.49 -7.66
N LYS A 139 -1.85 8.38 -8.08
CA LYS A 139 -0.59 8.01 -8.71
C LYS A 139 0.43 7.65 -7.63
N VAL A 140 0.48 6.38 -7.29
CA VAL A 140 1.42 5.82 -6.30
C VAL A 140 2.36 4.84 -6.98
N GLU A 141 3.66 5.04 -6.86
CA GLU A 141 4.64 4.05 -7.32
C GLU A 141 4.62 2.84 -6.38
N VAL A 142 4.66 1.64 -6.95
CA VAL A 142 4.72 0.39 -6.16
C VAL A 142 6.04 -0.30 -6.42
N ILE A 143 6.79 -0.56 -5.35
CA ILE A 143 8.04 -1.33 -5.38
C ILE A 143 7.84 -2.63 -4.61
N GLU A 144 7.98 -3.76 -5.30
CA GLU A 144 7.99 -5.08 -4.66
C GLU A 144 9.42 -5.48 -4.31
N LEU A 145 9.77 -5.38 -3.03
CA LEU A 145 11.14 -5.53 -2.55
C LEU A 145 11.65 -6.97 -2.71
N SER A 146 10.79 -7.97 -2.51
CA SER A 146 11.15 -9.38 -2.69
C SER A 146 11.61 -9.68 -4.11
N ARG A 147 10.99 -9.04 -5.11
CA ARG A 147 11.34 -9.18 -6.53
C ARG A 147 12.66 -8.50 -6.87
N LEU A 148 12.93 -7.33 -6.31
CA LEU A 148 14.21 -6.63 -6.48
C LEU A 148 15.38 -7.48 -5.96
N ILE A 149 15.27 -7.98 -4.72
CA ILE A 149 16.32 -8.80 -4.09
C ILE A 149 16.58 -10.08 -4.89
N ASN A 150 15.54 -10.75 -5.37
CA ASN A 150 15.69 -11.96 -6.17
C ASN A 150 16.34 -11.68 -7.54
N THR A 151 16.03 -10.54 -8.14
CA THR A 151 16.60 -10.14 -9.45
C THR A 151 18.10 -9.84 -9.32
N GLU A 152 18.51 -9.13 -8.26
CA GLU A 152 19.94 -8.89 -7.99
C GLU A 152 20.70 -10.19 -7.70
N ARG A 153 20.08 -11.11 -6.95
CA ARG A 153 20.66 -12.44 -6.70
C ARG A 153 20.92 -13.19 -8.01
N LEU A 154 19.94 -13.23 -8.91
CA LEU A 154 20.09 -13.87 -10.22
C LEU A 154 21.19 -13.22 -11.06
N ALA A 155 21.31 -11.88 -11.03
CA ALA A 155 22.34 -11.16 -11.74
C ALA A 155 23.75 -11.50 -11.21
N MET A 156 23.92 -11.61 -9.90
CA MET A 156 25.19 -12.05 -9.28
C MET A 156 25.54 -13.49 -9.65
N GLU A 157 24.58 -14.42 -9.54
CA GLU A 157 24.79 -15.83 -9.91
C GLU A 157 25.14 -16.03 -11.39
N LEU A 158 24.71 -15.13 -12.28
CA LEU A 158 25.09 -15.14 -13.70
C LEU A 158 26.49 -14.56 -13.92
N ALA A 159 26.87 -13.50 -13.22
CA ALA A 159 28.20 -12.91 -13.32
C ALA A 159 29.30 -13.90 -12.88
N ASP A 160 29.06 -14.63 -11.78
CA ASP A 160 30.00 -15.62 -11.23
C ASP A 160 30.17 -16.87 -12.12
N LYS A 161 29.31 -17.08 -13.13
CA LYS A 161 29.38 -18.22 -14.07
C LYS A 161 30.08 -17.89 -15.39
N VAL A 162 30.43 -16.62 -15.61
CA VAL A 162 31.07 -16.13 -16.84
C VAL A 162 32.58 -15.88 -16.61
N GLU A 163 33.08 -16.09 -15.39
CA GLU A 163 34.50 -16.21 -15.04
C GLU A 163 34.96 -17.68 -15.03
#